data_AF-A0A432H8L9-F1
#
_entry.id   AF-A0A432H8L9-F1
#
_cell.length_a   1.000
_cell.length_b   1.000
_cell.length_c   1.000
_cell.angle_alpha   90.00
_cell.angle_beta   90.00
_cell.angle_gamma   90.00
#
_symmetry.space_group_name_H-M   'P 1'
#
loop_
_entity.id
_entity.type
_entity.pdbx_description
1 polymer ?
#
loop_
_entity_poly.entity_id
_entity_poly.type
_entity_poly.pdbx_seq_one_letter_code
_entity_poly.pdbx_strand_id
1 'polypeptide(L)'
;MNRSLKRLRSALLAVLFTVIGTHAFAQNSLTITDGQSAGLASETLSVLMDADDSVEGFVLAITFDSALLSVSDIVAGSATLAASAELIVPETLPGGFTLGVVVDATAPFDGQEISAGTDLQIAAFTLTPQTIVTTDTQSAVEFSDGVLNNPPLSNLLVQNGQSIDASNGLGLNNGTMTLLPPPPDSMRIESTEFDSDSSGAARVLLSNSSGAVQGFVLAVAHDSAVVTLQGITLGDETLAAGAELVVSEVYSSGGTLGVVLDFESPFEGQSIPTGDDNHIASFTYSSNSVIENPDPSVFTSVDLVDNQLGSPLLDNVIVVSGLSISPSLEGGTLELLGITIPVNDTAFYIGQRDFPETGTSGGLGFPGQEIEFCFFYSDPNDNIQGVQMAVCYDDLILIEGTFTIEGSIADELGAEFVNYQIDNDDNDGDGRELVAGILMDALPPFENQQLPSTVEPLMIACVQAEVDSGAACGDSFSIDFCDGINGNGMVPINNLVVIEYQSVQSFERFGATYEIIPVPAFQRGDCNTDTKVDLADAATVIALQFQGYEVGCLDACDANDDSVINLADSVYLLNFLFKFGPTPPAPGPYTPGADPTEDDLDCTLPASCN
;
A
#
# COMPACT_ATOMS: atom_id res chain seq x y z
N MET A 1 14.40 -38.15 -36.64
CA MET A 1 15.51 -39.14 -36.67
C MET A 1 16.38 -38.88 -35.44
N ASN A 2 16.50 -39.89 -34.55
CA ASN A 2 17.44 -40.07 -33.42
C ASN A 2 17.31 -39.16 -32.16
N ARG A 3 16.74 -39.70 -31.04
CA ARG A 3 17.40 -40.32 -29.84
C ARG A 3 17.89 -39.24 -28.85
N SER A 4 17.66 -39.20 -27.52
CA SER A 4 17.57 -40.22 -26.45
C SER A 4 17.17 -39.49 -25.13
N LEU A 5 16.11 -39.85 -24.39
CA LEU A 5 16.12 -40.69 -23.16
C LEU A 5 17.18 -40.39 -22.09
N LYS A 6 16.76 -39.90 -20.90
CA LYS A 6 17.22 -40.17 -19.50
C LYS A 6 16.12 -39.66 -18.53
N ARG A 7 15.18 -40.48 -18.03
CA ARG A 7 15.15 -41.29 -16.79
C ARG A 7 15.40 -40.50 -15.48
N LEU A 8 14.32 -40.17 -14.75
CA LEU A 8 14.24 -40.34 -13.30
C LEU A 8 13.07 -41.29 -13.01
N ARG A 9 13.33 -42.32 -12.21
CA ARG A 9 12.38 -43.37 -11.84
C ARG A 9 11.81 -43.00 -10.47
N SER A 10 10.54 -42.62 -10.40
CA SER A 10 9.77 -42.72 -9.15
C SER A 10 9.42 -44.19 -8.95
N ALA A 11 9.87 -44.75 -7.84
CA ALA A 11 9.54 -46.11 -7.43
C ALA A 11 8.09 -46.15 -6.93
N LEU A 12 7.15 -46.39 -7.84
CA LEU A 12 5.81 -46.81 -7.49
C LEU A 12 5.87 -48.30 -7.13
N LEU A 13 5.97 -48.60 -5.83
CA LEU A 13 5.89 -49.97 -5.33
C LEU A 13 4.43 -50.43 -5.40
N ALA A 14 4.02 -50.93 -6.56
CA ALA A 14 2.75 -51.62 -6.72
C ALA A 14 2.84 -52.97 -5.99
N VAL A 15 2.24 -53.07 -4.81
CA VAL A 15 2.01 -54.34 -4.10
C VAL A 15 1.07 -55.18 -4.95
N LEU A 16 1.63 -56.13 -5.68
CA LEU A 16 0.90 -57.11 -6.45
C LEU A 16 0.37 -58.19 -5.48
N PHE A 17 -0.90 -58.06 -5.06
CA PHE A 17 -1.60 -59.13 -4.37
C PHE A 17 -1.75 -60.34 -5.32
N THR A 18 -0.88 -61.33 -5.19
CA THR A 18 -1.14 -62.66 -5.75
C THR A 18 -2.21 -63.35 -4.93
N VAL A 19 -3.45 -63.31 -5.41
CA VAL A 19 -4.55 -64.13 -4.90
C VAL A 19 -4.28 -65.58 -5.32
N ILE A 20 -3.68 -66.35 -4.42
CA ILE A 20 -3.79 -67.81 -4.43
C ILE A 20 -5.00 -68.12 -3.55
N GLY A 21 -6.13 -68.41 -4.20
CA GLY A 21 -7.36 -68.83 -3.53
C GLY A 21 -7.16 -70.14 -2.79
N THR A 22 -6.98 -70.05 -1.47
CA THR A 22 -7.33 -71.12 -0.54
C THR A 22 -8.64 -70.69 0.12
N HIS A 23 -9.65 -71.56 0.08
CA HIS A 23 -10.90 -71.32 0.79
C HIS A 23 -10.58 -71.50 2.28
N ALA A 24 -10.22 -70.41 2.96
CA ALA A 24 -10.23 -70.37 4.41
C ALA A 24 -11.70 -70.33 4.83
N PHE A 25 -12.13 -71.36 5.57
CA PHE A 25 -13.35 -71.21 6.37
C PHE A 25 -13.05 -70.11 7.39
N ALA A 26 -13.90 -69.09 7.47
CA ALA A 26 -13.77 -68.08 8.51
C ALA A 26 -13.74 -68.78 9.88
N GLN A 27 -12.87 -68.30 10.75
CA GLN A 27 -12.70 -68.71 12.12
C GLN A 27 -12.72 -67.42 12.93
N ASN A 28 -13.52 -67.37 14.00
CA ASN A 28 -13.55 -66.22 14.91
C ASN A 28 -12.13 -65.72 15.22
N SER A 29 -11.83 -64.46 14.89
CA SER A 29 -10.52 -63.86 15.15
C SER A 29 -10.59 -62.35 15.41
N LEU A 30 -9.63 -61.86 16.19
CA LEU A 30 -9.37 -60.44 16.43
C LEU A 30 -8.00 -60.08 15.87
N THR A 31 -7.92 -58.95 15.19
CA THR A 31 -6.69 -58.46 14.57
C THR A 31 -6.47 -56.99 14.89
N ILE A 32 -5.31 -56.65 15.44
CA ILE A 32 -4.88 -55.26 15.60
C ILE A 32 -4.18 -54.84 14.30
N THR A 33 -4.57 -53.71 13.72
CA THR A 33 -3.89 -53.17 12.53
C THR A 33 -2.49 -52.68 12.87
N ASP A 34 -1.54 -52.84 11.95
CA ASP A 34 -0.23 -52.19 12.07
C ASP A 34 -0.35 -50.67 11.84
N GLY A 35 0.55 -49.92 12.46
CA GLY A 35 0.67 -48.46 12.32
C GLY A 35 2.12 -48.00 12.19
N GLN A 36 2.30 -46.78 11.71
CA GLN A 36 3.60 -46.11 11.70
C GLN A 36 3.45 -44.61 11.98
N SER A 37 4.41 -44.02 12.67
CA SER A 37 4.46 -42.57 12.89
C SER A 37 5.90 -42.08 12.98
N ALA A 38 6.12 -40.82 12.62
CA ALA A 38 7.41 -40.14 12.73
C ALA A 38 7.38 -39.09 13.85
N GLY A 39 8.49 -38.95 14.57
CA GLY A 39 8.58 -38.02 15.71
C GLY A 39 7.57 -38.36 16.80
N LEU A 40 6.86 -37.35 17.31
CA LEU A 40 5.83 -37.51 18.34
C LEU A 40 4.39 -37.45 17.79
N ALA A 41 4.21 -37.56 16.47
CA ALA A 41 2.87 -37.60 15.89
C ALA A 41 2.10 -38.85 16.36
N SER A 42 0.82 -38.68 16.67
CA SER A 42 -0.05 -39.79 17.06
C SER A 42 -0.54 -40.58 15.85
N GLU A 43 -0.75 -41.89 16.00
CA GLU A 43 -1.34 -42.76 14.97
C GLU A 43 -2.53 -43.53 15.54
N THR A 44 -3.61 -43.64 14.76
CA THR A 44 -4.80 -44.38 15.17
C THR A 44 -4.80 -45.79 14.61
N LEU A 45 -4.82 -46.78 15.50
CA LEU A 45 -4.94 -48.19 15.16
C LEU A 45 -6.38 -48.66 15.36
N SER A 46 -6.73 -49.76 14.69
CA SER A 46 -8.05 -50.37 14.76
C SER A 46 -7.95 -51.83 15.19
N VAL A 47 -9.04 -52.32 15.80
CA VAL A 47 -9.26 -53.74 16.01
C VAL A 47 -10.32 -54.23 15.04
N LEU A 48 -9.92 -55.16 14.19
CA LEU A 48 -10.75 -55.85 13.22
C LEU A 48 -11.19 -57.20 13.79
N MET A 49 -12.42 -57.59 13.47
CA MET A 49 -13.02 -58.85 13.90
C MET A 49 -13.51 -59.64 12.70
N ASP A 50 -13.10 -60.89 12.63
CA ASP A 50 -13.77 -61.93 11.84
C ASP A 50 -14.67 -62.72 12.79
N ALA A 51 -15.95 -62.82 12.48
CA ALA A 51 -16.93 -63.51 13.30
C ALA A 51 -17.82 -64.42 12.44
N ASP A 52 -17.91 -65.69 12.84
CA ASP A 52 -18.72 -66.71 12.16
C ASP A 52 -20.21 -66.60 12.48
N ASP A 53 -20.53 -66.09 13.67
CA ASP A 53 -21.87 -65.83 14.19
C ASP A 53 -21.96 -64.38 14.70
N SER A 54 -23.19 -63.88 14.86
CA SER A 54 -23.43 -62.55 15.44
C SER A 54 -22.86 -62.42 16.85
N VAL A 55 -22.35 -61.24 17.19
CA VAL A 55 -21.63 -60.95 18.44
C VAL A 55 -22.46 -60.03 19.33
N GLU A 56 -22.79 -60.50 20.54
CA GLU A 56 -23.58 -59.81 21.57
C GLU A 56 -22.72 -58.84 22.40
N GLY A 57 -21.40 -59.03 22.40
CA GLY A 57 -20.44 -58.23 23.14
C GLY A 57 -19.03 -58.77 23.00
N PHE A 58 -18.04 -58.00 23.46
CA PHE A 58 -16.64 -58.40 23.42
C PHE A 58 -15.84 -57.72 24.53
N VAL A 59 -14.68 -58.30 24.85
CA VAL A 59 -13.66 -57.70 25.71
C VAL A 59 -12.35 -57.69 24.97
N LEU A 60 -11.71 -56.53 24.91
CA LEU A 60 -10.35 -56.36 24.43
C LEU A 60 -9.44 -56.04 25.61
N ALA A 61 -8.30 -56.71 25.70
CA ALA A 61 -7.21 -56.43 26.61
C ALA A 61 -5.91 -56.38 25.81
N ILE A 62 -5.38 -55.16 25.62
CA ILE A 62 -4.28 -54.87 24.70
C ILE A 62 -3.14 -54.20 25.46
N THR A 63 -1.93 -54.73 25.31
CA THR A 63 -0.69 -54.22 25.92
C THR A 63 0.27 -53.66 24.88
N PHE A 64 1.10 -52.71 25.30
CA PHE A 64 2.18 -52.11 24.49
C PHE A 64 3.33 -51.67 25.41
N ASP A 65 4.47 -51.31 24.84
CA ASP A 65 5.58 -50.76 25.63
C ASP A 65 5.27 -49.33 26.08
N SER A 66 4.85 -49.18 27.34
CA SER A 66 4.55 -47.87 27.94
C SER A 66 5.77 -46.95 28.12
N ALA A 67 7.00 -47.44 27.92
CA ALA A 67 8.17 -46.58 27.86
C ALA A 67 8.31 -45.87 26.50
N LEU A 68 7.68 -46.42 25.44
CA LEU A 68 7.74 -45.90 24.09
C LEU A 68 6.44 -45.23 23.64
N LEU A 69 5.30 -45.69 24.17
CA LEU A 69 3.97 -45.30 23.69
C LEU A 69 3.05 -44.93 24.85
N SER A 70 2.11 -44.04 24.59
CA SER A 70 0.90 -43.84 25.39
C SER A 70 -0.34 -44.07 24.54
N VAL A 71 -1.47 -44.37 25.18
CA VAL A 71 -2.77 -44.55 24.50
C VAL A 71 -3.78 -43.49 24.90
N SER A 72 -4.55 -43.02 23.93
CA SER A 72 -5.72 -42.15 24.08
C SER A 72 -6.85 -42.63 23.17
N ASP A 73 -8.01 -41.98 23.28
CA ASP A 73 -9.12 -42.10 22.32
C ASP A 73 -9.58 -43.54 22.02
N ILE A 74 -9.65 -44.36 23.07
CA ILE A 74 -10.17 -45.73 22.97
C ILE A 74 -11.69 -45.64 22.75
N VAL A 75 -12.13 -45.96 21.54
CA VAL A 75 -13.51 -45.79 21.09
C VAL A 75 -14.04 -47.04 20.38
N ALA A 76 -15.36 -47.16 20.33
CA ALA A 76 -16.03 -48.20 19.54
C ALA A 76 -15.80 -47.98 18.03
N GLY A 77 -15.58 -49.08 17.32
CA GLY A 77 -15.38 -49.09 15.88
C GLY A 77 -16.70 -48.96 15.10
N SER A 78 -16.60 -48.78 13.79
CA SER A 78 -17.75 -48.56 12.92
C SER A 78 -18.79 -49.69 12.96
N ALA A 79 -18.36 -50.96 13.09
CA ALA A 79 -19.28 -52.10 13.21
C ALA A 79 -20.03 -52.09 14.55
N THR A 80 -19.35 -51.74 15.64
CA THR A 80 -19.94 -51.64 16.99
C THR A 80 -20.94 -50.48 17.07
N LEU A 81 -20.62 -49.34 16.45
CA LEU A 81 -21.52 -48.19 16.36
C LEU A 81 -22.74 -48.50 15.47
N ALA A 82 -22.56 -49.21 14.36
CA ALA A 82 -23.67 -49.62 13.49
C ALA A 82 -24.63 -50.58 14.21
N ALA A 83 -24.13 -51.40 15.12
CA ALA A 83 -24.93 -52.26 15.99
C ALA A 83 -25.59 -51.50 17.16
N SER A 84 -25.37 -50.19 17.29
CA SER A 84 -25.92 -49.34 18.35
C SER A 84 -25.54 -49.80 19.77
N ALA A 85 -24.31 -50.28 19.96
CA ALA A 85 -23.88 -50.85 21.23
C ALA A 85 -24.11 -49.91 22.43
N GLU A 86 -24.78 -50.44 23.46
CA GLU A 86 -25.35 -49.64 24.55
C GLU A 86 -24.41 -49.45 25.74
N LEU A 87 -23.49 -50.37 25.98
CA LEU A 87 -22.48 -50.25 27.03
C LEU A 87 -21.08 -50.39 26.42
N ILE A 88 -20.32 -49.30 26.48
CA ILE A 88 -18.93 -49.23 26.02
C ILE A 88 -18.09 -48.68 27.17
N VAL A 89 -17.15 -49.48 27.67
CA VAL A 89 -16.35 -49.15 28.85
C VAL A 89 -14.86 -49.25 28.49
N PRO A 90 -14.24 -48.13 28.06
CA PRO A 90 -12.80 -48.06 27.93
C PRO A 90 -12.13 -47.84 29.31
N GLU A 91 -10.98 -48.46 29.54
CA GLU A 91 -10.14 -48.23 30.71
C GLU A 91 -8.67 -48.22 30.30
N THR A 92 -7.96 -47.11 30.54
CA THR A 92 -6.52 -46.99 30.31
C THR A 92 -5.76 -47.43 31.56
N LEU A 93 -4.76 -48.29 31.39
CA LEU A 93 -3.96 -48.90 32.46
C LEU A 93 -2.47 -48.70 32.18
N PRO A 94 -1.59 -48.81 33.20
CA PRO A 94 -0.15 -48.85 32.95
C PRO A 94 0.21 -50.03 32.02
N GLY A 95 0.82 -49.74 30.87
CA GLY A 95 1.25 -50.77 29.90
C GLY A 95 0.16 -51.28 28.96
N GLY A 96 -1.04 -50.71 28.96
CA GLY A 96 -2.11 -51.18 28.07
C GLY A 96 -3.46 -50.51 28.30
N PHE A 97 -4.50 -51.10 27.72
CA PHE A 97 -5.88 -50.69 27.96
C PHE A 97 -6.84 -51.87 27.81
N THR A 98 -8.03 -51.70 28.34
CA THR A 98 -9.15 -52.61 28.09
C THR A 98 -10.36 -51.90 27.54
N LEU A 99 -11.12 -52.59 26.69
CA LEU A 99 -12.40 -52.12 26.19
C LEU A 99 -13.43 -53.24 26.34
N GLY A 100 -14.40 -53.03 27.22
CA GLY A 100 -15.56 -53.91 27.36
C GLY A 100 -16.75 -53.34 26.61
N VAL A 101 -17.39 -54.15 25.76
CA VAL A 101 -18.60 -53.77 25.04
C VAL A 101 -19.70 -54.81 25.23
N VAL A 102 -20.90 -54.33 25.56
CA VAL A 102 -22.15 -55.11 25.51
C VAL A 102 -23.11 -54.37 24.59
N VAL A 103 -23.58 -55.06 23.54
CA VAL A 103 -24.36 -54.42 22.49
C VAL A 103 -25.76 -54.07 22.98
N ASP A 104 -26.44 -55.01 23.62
CA ASP A 104 -27.79 -54.85 24.18
C ASP A 104 -27.75 -54.98 25.71
N ALA A 105 -27.54 -53.86 26.41
CA ALA A 105 -27.26 -53.82 27.85
C ALA A 105 -28.40 -53.20 28.67
N THR A 106 -29.37 -52.57 28.02
CA THR A 106 -30.43 -51.77 28.63
C THR A 106 -31.82 -52.26 28.22
N ALA A 107 -32.79 -52.10 29.12
CA ALA A 107 -34.16 -52.52 28.82
C ALA A 107 -34.86 -51.46 27.94
N PRO A 108 -35.68 -51.87 26.95
CA PRO A 108 -36.01 -53.24 26.58
C PRO A 108 -34.90 -53.92 25.77
N PHE A 109 -34.57 -55.18 26.11
CA PHE A 109 -33.58 -55.96 25.37
C PHE A 109 -34.13 -56.31 23.98
N ASP A 110 -33.73 -55.52 22.98
CA ASP A 110 -34.25 -55.56 21.60
C ASP A 110 -33.51 -56.60 20.72
N GLY A 111 -32.51 -57.29 21.26
CA GLY A 111 -31.71 -58.31 20.58
C GLY A 111 -30.71 -57.69 19.60
N GLN A 112 -30.11 -56.56 19.95
CA GLN A 112 -29.10 -55.89 19.14
C GLN A 112 -27.78 -56.67 19.19
N GLU A 113 -27.21 -56.94 18.03
CA GLU A 113 -25.96 -57.69 17.89
C GLU A 113 -25.12 -57.12 16.73
N ILE A 114 -23.80 -57.26 16.81
CA ILE A 114 -22.92 -57.02 15.67
C ILE A 114 -23.07 -58.23 14.73
N SER A 115 -23.45 -57.98 13.47
CA SER A 115 -23.65 -59.05 12.50
C SER A 115 -22.35 -59.82 12.22
N ALA A 116 -22.46 -61.13 11.98
CA ALA A 116 -21.35 -61.95 11.49
C ALA A 116 -20.74 -61.36 10.20
N GLY A 117 -19.43 -61.55 10.01
CA GLY A 117 -18.70 -60.98 8.89
C GLY A 117 -17.20 -61.04 9.07
N THR A 118 -16.47 -60.49 8.09
CA THR A 118 -15.00 -60.40 8.12
C THR A 118 -14.55 -58.95 8.11
N ASP A 119 -13.37 -58.68 8.68
CA ASP A 119 -12.74 -57.36 8.77
C ASP A 119 -13.66 -56.28 9.41
N LEU A 120 -14.50 -56.69 10.36
CA LEU A 120 -15.41 -55.77 11.05
C LEU A 120 -14.62 -54.91 12.03
N GLN A 121 -14.55 -53.60 11.81
CA GLN A 121 -13.87 -52.70 12.73
C GLN A 121 -14.71 -52.51 14.01
N ILE A 122 -14.28 -53.12 15.11
CA ILE A 122 -15.01 -53.12 16.39
C ILE A 122 -14.45 -52.13 17.42
N ALA A 123 -13.20 -51.68 17.26
CA ALA A 123 -12.60 -50.65 18.10
C ALA A 123 -11.58 -49.82 17.32
N ALA A 124 -11.32 -48.61 17.80
CA ALA A 124 -10.19 -47.79 17.41
C ALA A 124 -9.54 -47.16 18.65
N PHE A 125 -8.25 -46.91 18.59
CA PHE A 125 -7.49 -46.28 19.68
C PHE A 125 -6.27 -45.57 19.11
N THR A 126 -5.83 -44.50 19.77
CA THR A 126 -4.73 -43.66 19.30
C THR A 126 -3.48 -43.91 20.14
N LEU A 127 -2.37 -44.26 19.49
CA LEU A 127 -1.06 -44.40 20.11
C LEU A 127 -0.21 -43.17 19.81
N THR A 128 0.42 -42.61 20.85
CA THR A 128 1.33 -41.47 20.73
C THR A 128 2.73 -41.88 21.19
N PRO A 129 3.78 -41.70 20.36
CA PRO A 129 5.16 -41.91 20.78
C PRO A 129 5.54 -40.99 21.93
N GLN A 130 6.30 -41.51 22.89
CA GLN A 130 6.79 -40.77 24.07
C GLN A 130 8.24 -40.31 23.92
N THR A 131 8.93 -40.78 22.87
CA THR A 131 10.32 -40.43 22.58
C THR A 131 10.55 -40.36 21.08
N ILE A 132 11.42 -39.44 20.66
CA ILE A 132 11.92 -39.37 19.29
C ILE A 132 12.98 -40.46 19.11
N VAL A 133 12.87 -41.26 18.05
CA VAL A 133 13.81 -42.32 17.72
C VAL A 133 14.79 -41.86 16.64
N THR A 134 16.04 -42.33 16.69
CA THR A 134 17.06 -41.99 15.68
C THR A 134 17.17 -43.02 14.56
N THR A 135 16.49 -44.17 14.70
CA THR A 135 16.35 -45.22 13.70
C THR A 135 14.98 -45.87 13.85
N ASP A 136 14.45 -46.46 12.77
CA ASP A 136 13.19 -47.21 12.77
C ASP A 136 13.13 -48.19 13.96
N THR A 137 12.14 -48.00 14.83
CA THR A 137 11.98 -48.78 16.06
C THR A 137 10.57 -49.36 16.10
N GLN A 138 10.46 -50.68 16.14
CA GLN A 138 9.17 -51.35 16.25
C GLN A 138 8.79 -51.59 17.70
N SER A 139 7.56 -51.24 18.06
CA SER A 139 6.93 -51.61 19.33
C SER A 139 5.75 -52.54 19.05
N ALA A 140 5.71 -53.68 19.74
CA ALA A 140 4.59 -54.61 19.64
C ALA A 140 3.34 -54.02 20.30
N VAL A 141 2.17 -54.31 19.72
CA VAL A 141 0.85 -53.99 20.26
C VAL A 141 0.06 -55.29 20.30
N GLU A 142 -0.12 -55.84 21.50
CA GLU A 142 -0.44 -57.26 21.67
C GLU A 142 -1.74 -57.47 22.43
N PHE A 143 -2.54 -58.45 22.00
CA PHE A 143 -3.61 -58.98 22.83
C PHE A 143 -2.99 -59.75 24.00
N SER A 144 -3.44 -59.44 25.23
CA SER A 144 -2.85 -59.97 26.45
C SER A 144 -3.91 -60.48 27.42
N ASP A 145 -4.05 -61.79 27.50
CA ASP A 145 -5.03 -62.45 28.37
C ASP A 145 -4.55 -62.54 29.82
N GLY A 146 -5.41 -62.14 30.76
CA GLY A 146 -5.17 -62.31 32.19
C GLY A 146 -4.11 -61.39 32.78
N VAL A 147 -3.75 -60.31 32.08
CA VAL A 147 -2.70 -59.36 32.49
C VAL A 147 -3.28 -58.05 33.02
N LEU A 148 -4.27 -57.49 32.34
CA LEU A 148 -4.85 -56.17 32.64
C LEU A 148 -6.07 -56.28 33.56
N ASN A 149 -6.33 -55.22 34.35
CA ASN A 149 -7.36 -55.09 35.40
C ASN A 149 -7.18 -56.00 36.62
N ASN A 150 -8.08 -55.85 37.62
CA ASN A 150 -8.16 -56.70 38.81
C ASN A 150 -9.64 -56.89 39.23
N PRO A 151 -10.25 -58.06 39.02
CA PRO A 151 -9.66 -59.29 38.50
C PRO A 151 -9.21 -59.15 37.02
N PRO A 152 -8.21 -59.93 36.58
CA PRO A 152 -7.68 -59.80 35.23
C PRO A 152 -8.71 -60.20 34.16
N LEU A 153 -8.75 -59.43 33.06
CA LEU A 153 -9.61 -59.70 31.91
C LEU A 153 -8.87 -60.48 30.81
N SER A 154 -9.61 -61.24 30.02
CA SER A 154 -9.12 -61.94 28.81
C SER A 154 -9.87 -61.45 27.58
N ASN A 155 -9.22 -61.52 26.44
CA ASN A 155 -9.82 -61.22 25.15
C ASN A 155 -10.87 -62.27 24.81
N LEU A 156 -12.09 -61.83 24.51
CA LEU A 156 -13.19 -62.74 24.20
C LEU A 156 -14.27 -62.08 23.33
N LEU A 157 -15.02 -62.92 22.63
CA LEU A 157 -16.31 -62.60 22.01
C LEU A 157 -17.44 -63.27 22.78
N VAL A 158 -18.63 -62.68 22.77
CA VAL A 158 -19.85 -63.30 23.28
C VAL A 158 -20.77 -63.61 22.09
N GLN A 159 -21.05 -64.89 21.88
CA GLN A 159 -21.95 -65.37 20.82
C GLN A 159 -22.94 -66.37 21.43
N ASN A 160 -24.24 -66.19 21.20
CA ASN A 160 -25.30 -67.04 21.76
C ASN A 160 -25.21 -67.19 23.31
N GLY A 161 -24.87 -66.11 24.01
CA GLY A 161 -24.64 -66.08 25.46
C GLY A 161 -23.42 -66.88 25.96
N GLN A 162 -22.52 -67.33 25.09
CA GLN A 162 -21.28 -68.03 25.46
C GLN A 162 -20.05 -67.19 25.17
N SER A 163 -19.04 -67.26 26.06
CA SER A 163 -17.74 -66.63 25.84
C SER A 163 -16.82 -67.51 24.99
N ILE A 164 -16.31 -66.93 23.92
CA ILE A 164 -15.33 -67.53 23.03
C ILE A 164 -14.02 -66.76 23.22
N ASP A 165 -13.06 -67.40 23.88
CA ASP A 165 -11.71 -66.88 24.12
C ASP A 165 -10.67 -67.68 23.30
N ALA A 166 -9.40 -67.36 23.48
CA ALA A 166 -8.30 -68.05 22.77
C ALA A 166 -8.26 -69.56 23.05
N SER A 167 -8.68 -70.01 24.24
CA SER A 167 -8.74 -71.44 24.58
C SER A 167 -9.89 -72.17 23.87
N ASN A 168 -10.93 -71.43 23.50
CA ASN A 168 -12.11 -71.89 22.78
C ASN A 168 -12.06 -71.61 21.27
N GLY A 169 -10.89 -71.23 20.74
CA GLY A 169 -10.65 -71.13 19.29
C GLY A 169 -10.69 -69.71 18.70
N LEU A 170 -10.74 -68.66 19.53
CA LEU A 170 -10.56 -67.28 19.07
C LEU A 170 -9.11 -67.06 18.61
N GLY A 171 -8.90 -66.68 17.34
CA GLY A 171 -7.60 -66.23 16.86
C GLY A 171 -7.26 -64.83 17.38
N LEU A 172 -6.06 -64.61 17.89
CA LEU A 172 -5.57 -63.30 18.32
C LEU A 172 -4.34 -62.93 17.48
N ASN A 173 -4.50 -61.94 16.61
CA ASN A 173 -3.45 -61.45 15.72
C ASN A 173 -2.96 -60.08 16.21
N ASN A 174 -1.78 -60.07 16.82
CA ASN A 174 -1.14 -58.85 17.32
C ASN A 174 -0.80 -57.89 16.16
N GLY A 175 -0.66 -56.61 16.50
CA GLY A 175 -0.21 -55.56 15.59
C GLY A 175 1.15 -55.00 16.01
N THR A 176 1.67 -54.09 15.20
CA THR A 176 2.93 -53.40 15.42
C THR A 176 2.77 -51.90 15.21
N MET A 177 3.38 -51.11 16.08
CA MET A 177 3.59 -49.67 15.87
C MET A 177 5.06 -49.42 15.50
N THR A 178 5.31 -48.93 14.29
CA THR A 178 6.67 -48.57 13.82
C THR A 178 6.93 -47.09 14.05
N LEU A 179 7.89 -46.77 14.92
CA LEU A 179 8.37 -45.41 15.15
C LEU A 179 9.49 -45.08 14.17
N LEU A 180 9.31 -44.00 13.42
CA LEU A 180 10.26 -43.50 12.43
C LEU A 180 10.97 -42.25 12.96
N PRO A 181 12.26 -42.03 12.61
CA PRO A 181 12.90 -40.76 12.85
C PRO A 181 12.16 -39.64 12.09
N PRO A 182 11.85 -38.50 12.74
CA PRO A 182 11.30 -37.36 12.02
C PRO A 182 12.36 -36.78 11.06
N PRO A 183 11.94 -36.09 9.99
CA PRO A 183 12.81 -35.15 9.29
C PRO A 183 13.51 -34.19 10.27
N PRO A 184 14.68 -33.62 9.92
CA PRO A 184 15.28 -32.58 10.74
C PRO A 184 14.37 -31.35 10.83
N ASP A 185 14.18 -30.80 12.03
CA ASP A 185 13.53 -29.50 12.19
C ASP A 185 14.43 -28.39 11.63
N SER A 186 13.82 -27.32 11.13
CA SER A 186 14.54 -26.20 10.52
C SER A 186 13.92 -24.86 10.85
N MET A 187 14.77 -23.86 11.06
CA MET A 187 14.41 -22.45 11.05
C MET A 187 15.07 -21.79 9.84
N ARG A 188 14.29 -21.01 9.09
CA ARG A 188 14.83 -20.18 8.02
C ARG A 188 14.32 -18.75 8.10
N ILE A 189 15.11 -17.82 7.60
CA ILE A 189 14.69 -16.44 7.40
C ILE A 189 14.33 -16.25 5.93
N GLU A 190 13.13 -15.75 5.68
CA GLU A 190 12.67 -15.39 4.34
C GLU A 190 13.35 -14.10 3.87
N SER A 191 13.92 -14.14 2.66
CA SER A 191 14.49 -12.94 2.03
C SER A 191 13.38 -11.93 1.70
N THR A 192 13.68 -10.65 1.85
CA THR A 192 12.71 -9.57 1.62
C THR A 192 13.39 -8.37 0.96
N GLU A 193 12.61 -7.60 0.21
CA GLU A 193 13.04 -6.36 -0.43
C GLU A 193 12.19 -5.19 0.07
N PHE A 194 12.81 -4.02 0.20
CA PHE A 194 12.11 -2.78 0.56
C PHE A 194 12.87 -1.55 0.09
N ASP A 195 12.14 -0.47 -0.15
CA ASP A 195 12.70 0.82 -0.55
C ASP A 195 13.60 1.39 0.56
N SER A 196 14.73 1.97 0.18
CA SER A 196 15.75 2.44 1.14
C SER A 196 15.30 3.56 2.08
N ASP A 197 14.16 4.21 1.84
CA ASP A 197 13.50 5.17 2.73
C ASP A 197 12.33 4.58 3.54
N SER A 198 12.09 3.28 3.38
CA SER A 198 11.00 2.54 4.02
C SER A 198 11.54 1.51 5.03
N SER A 199 10.68 0.57 5.45
CA SER A 199 11.07 -0.54 6.33
C SER A 199 10.50 -1.86 5.81
N GLY A 200 11.29 -2.92 5.91
CA GLY A 200 10.92 -4.28 5.48
C GLY A 200 11.03 -5.28 6.62
N ALA A 201 10.19 -6.31 6.62
CA ALA A 201 10.16 -7.32 7.67
C ALA A 201 10.66 -8.67 7.15
N ALA A 202 11.75 -9.18 7.75
CA ALA A 202 12.24 -10.54 7.50
C ALA A 202 11.49 -11.53 8.40
N ARG A 203 10.74 -12.45 7.79
CA ARG A 203 9.96 -13.47 8.48
C ARG A 203 10.86 -14.64 8.88
N VAL A 204 10.75 -15.10 10.12
CA VAL A 204 11.36 -16.35 10.59
C VAL A 204 10.32 -17.45 10.53
N LEU A 205 10.64 -18.50 9.77
CA LEU A 205 9.76 -19.63 9.49
C LEU A 205 10.32 -20.90 10.12
N LEU A 206 9.46 -21.69 10.75
CA LEU A 206 9.77 -22.92 11.47
C LEU A 206 9.10 -24.11 10.80
N SER A 207 9.88 -25.11 10.44
CA SER A 207 9.38 -26.45 10.12
C SER A 207 9.71 -27.40 11.28
N ASN A 208 8.68 -27.91 11.95
CA ASN A 208 8.77 -28.70 13.18
C ASN A 208 8.10 -30.07 13.02
N SER A 209 8.84 -31.03 12.49
CA SER A 209 8.38 -32.40 12.29
C SER A 209 8.61 -33.32 13.50
N SER A 210 9.43 -32.90 14.47
CA SER A 210 9.62 -33.63 15.74
C SER A 210 8.37 -33.63 16.64
N GLY A 211 7.52 -32.61 16.53
CA GLY A 211 6.28 -32.48 17.30
C GLY A 211 5.80 -31.04 17.45
N ALA A 212 4.70 -30.83 18.17
CA ALA A 212 4.18 -29.50 18.46
C ALA A 212 5.14 -28.72 19.37
N VAL A 213 5.38 -27.45 19.06
CA VAL A 213 6.37 -26.59 19.73
C VAL A 213 5.69 -25.85 20.88
N GLN A 214 6.26 -25.92 22.08
CA GLN A 214 5.75 -25.31 23.32
C GLN A 214 6.41 -23.95 23.62
N GLY A 215 7.49 -23.64 22.89
CA GLY A 215 8.26 -22.42 23.03
C GLY A 215 9.51 -22.47 22.16
N PHE A 216 10.14 -21.33 21.95
CA PHE A 216 11.34 -21.22 21.13
C PHE A 216 12.21 -20.04 21.55
N VAL A 217 13.49 -20.08 21.16
CA VAL A 217 14.41 -18.93 21.22
C VAL A 217 14.94 -18.67 19.83
N LEU A 218 14.95 -17.40 19.45
CA LEU A 218 15.57 -16.88 18.24
C LEU A 218 16.71 -15.94 18.60
N ALA A 219 17.80 -16.03 17.87
CA ALA A 219 18.91 -15.10 17.85
C ALA A 219 19.28 -14.80 16.40
N VAL A 220 18.99 -13.58 15.96
CA VAL A 220 19.12 -13.15 14.56
C VAL A 220 20.11 -11.99 14.47
N ALA A 221 21.15 -12.14 13.66
CA ALA A 221 22.18 -11.12 13.43
C ALA A 221 22.04 -10.47 12.04
N HIS A 222 22.54 -9.24 11.92
CA HIS A 222 22.61 -8.47 10.68
C HIS A 222 23.87 -7.60 10.62
N ASP A 223 24.21 -7.09 9.44
CA ASP A 223 25.26 -6.08 9.31
C ASP A 223 24.75 -4.69 9.72
N SER A 224 25.15 -4.29 10.93
CA SER A 224 24.83 -2.99 11.53
C SER A 224 25.35 -1.77 10.74
N ALA A 225 26.28 -1.97 9.80
CA ALA A 225 26.72 -0.90 8.92
C ALA A 225 25.69 -0.58 7.83
N VAL A 226 24.86 -1.56 7.44
CA VAL A 226 23.95 -1.46 6.29
C VAL A 226 22.50 -1.19 6.74
N VAL A 227 22.02 -1.93 7.73
CA VAL A 227 20.63 -1.83 8.22
C VAL A 227 20.57 -1.67 9.73
N THR A 228 19.44 -1.17 10.22
CA THR A 228 19.09 -1.11 11.64
C THR A 228 17.84 -1.96 11.90
N LEU A 229 17.90 -2.83 12.91
CA LEU A 229 16.72 -3.55 13.42
C LEU A 229 15.83 -2.58 14.21
N GLN A 230 14.62 -2.32 13.70
CA GLN A 230 13.63 -1.42 14.30
C GLN A 230 12.78 -2.11 15.37
N GLY A 231 12.47 -3.39 15.18
CA GLY A 231 11.62 -4.13 16.10
C GLY A 231 11.46 -5.60 15.76
N ILE A 232 10.90 -6.34 16.70
CA ILE A 232 10.59 -7.77 16.57
C ILE A 232 9.12 -7.96 16.94
N THR A 233 8.36 -8.60 16.07
CA THR A 233 6.96 -8.96 16.32
C THR A 233 6.79 -10.48 16.26
N LEU A 234 5.75 -10.98 16.94
CA LEU A 234 5.35 -12.38 16.83
C LEU A 234 4.82 -12.67 15.43
N GLY A 235 5.06 -13.88 14.93
CA GLY A 235 4.45 -14.37 13.71
C GLY A 235 3.04 -14.91 13.92
N ASP A 236 2.33 -15.17 12.83
CA ASP A 236 0.91 -15.51 12.83
C ASP A 236 0.62 -16.79 13.65
N GLU A 237 1.44 -17.83 13.50
CA GLU A 237 1.29 -19.09 14.23
C GLU A 237 1.60 -18.94 15.72
N THR A 238 2.50 -18.02 16.08
CA THR A 238 2.82 -17.75 17.50
C THR A 238 1.70 -16.95 18.17
N LEU A 239 1.08 -16.01 17.44
CA LEU A 239 -0.11 -15.30 17.90
C LEU A 239 -1.31 -16.24 18.01
N ALA A 240 -1.52 -17.11 17.02
CA ALA A 240 -2.62 -18.08 17.02
C ALA A 240 -2.49 -19.11 18.15
N ALA A 241 -1.26 -19.53 18.47
CA ALA A 241 -0.98 -20.39 19.62
C ALA A 241 -1.18 -19.69 20.97
N GLY A 242 -1.29 -18.36 21.00
CA GLY A 242 -1.55 -17.60 22.21
C GLY A 242 -0.34 -17.46 23.14
N ALA A 243 0.82 -17.08 22.61
CA ALA A 243 2.05 -16.91 23.40
C ALA A 243 1.87 -16.11 24.70
N GLU A 244 2.23 -16.70 25.84
CA GLU A 244 2.00 -16.12 27.17
C GLU A 244 3.22 -15.41 27.76
N LEU A 245 4.44 -15.94 27.53
CA LEU A 245 5.69 -15.27 27.91
C LEU A 245 6.47 -14.92 26.65
N VAL A 246 6.71 -13.63 26.45
CA VAL A 246 7.47 -13.11 25.30
C VAL A 246 8.54 -12.15 25.82
N VAL A 247 9.79 -12.44 25.50
CA VAL A 247 10.94 -11.62 25.87
C VAL A 247 11.74 -11.30 24.62
N SER A 248 11.68 -10.05 24.16
CA SER A 248 12.46 -9.57 23.03
C SER A 248 13.54 -8.58 23.47
N GLU A 249 14.67 -8.61 22.79
CA GLU A 249 15.75 -7.64 22.98
C GLU A 249 16.39 -7.29 21.64
N VAL A 250 16.63 -6.00 21.42
CA VAL A 250 17.22 -5.45 20.19
C VAL A 250 18.63 -4.97 20.49
N TYR A 251 19.58 -5.39 19.65
CA TYR A 251 20.99 -5.02 19.69
C TYR A 251 21.37 -4.26 18.41
N SER A 252 22.51 -3.58 18.44
CA SER A 252 23.00 -2.90 17.22
C SER A 252 23.29 -3.84 16.07
N SER A 253 23.64 -5.10 16.34
CA SER A 253 24.01 -6.12 15.34
C SER A 253 23.01 -7.27 15.23
N GLY A 254 21.83 -7.16 15.85
CA GLY A 254 20.87 -8.26 15.87
C GLY A 254 19.72 -8.08 16.83
N GLY A 255 18.97 -9.16 17.06
CA GLY A 255 17.90 -9.21 18.04
C GLY A 255 17.70 -10.63 18.55
N THR A 256 17.13 -10.75 19.75
CA THR A 256 16.77 -12.04 20.35
C THR A 256 15.30 -12.04 20.74
N LEU A 257 14.65 -13.20 20.62
CA LEU A 257 13.26 -13.41 21.01
C LEU A 257 13.13 -14.76 21.73
N GLY A 258 12.68 -14.76 22.98
CA GLY A 258 12.28 -15.95 23.71
C GLY A 258 10.77 -16.00 23.86
N VAL A 259 10.17 -17.15 23.55
CA VAL A 259 8.73 -17.38 23.66
C VAL A 259 8.45 -18.66 24.45
N VAL A 260 7.52 -18.59 25.39
CA VAL A 260 6.86 -19.76 26.01
C VAL A 260 5.36 -19.60 25.82
N LEU A 261 4.72 -20.65 25.29
CA LEU A 261 3.32 -20.58 24.87
C LEU A 261 2.35 -20.81 26.01
N ASP A 262 2.66 -21.74 26.92
CA ASP A 262 1.84 -22.08 28.09
C ASP A 262 2.68 -21.89 29.37
N PHE A 263 2.63 -20.70 29.95
CA PHE A 263 3.43 -20.28 31.10
C PHE A 263 2.58 -19.94 32.33
N GLU A 264 1.34 -19.50 32.13
CA GLU A 264 0.41 -19.10 33.18
C GLU A 264 -0.56 -20.22 33.57
N SER A 265 -1.09 -20.16 34.79
CA SER A 265 -2.12 -21.11 35.23
C SER A 265 -3.51 -20.63 34.79
N PRO A 266 -4.42 -21.52 34.34
CA PRO A 266 -4.25 -22.96 34.19
C PRO A 266 -3.43 -23.34 32.95
N PHE A 267 -2.60 -24.37 33.05
CA PHE A 267 -1.81 -24.85 31.91
C PHE A 267 -2.74 -25.57 30.91
N GLU A 268 -3.08 -24.92 29.79
CA GLU A 268 -4.05 -25.42 28.81
C GLU A 268 -3.39 -26.21 27.65
N GLY A 269 -2.06 -26.27 27.62
CA GLY A 269 -1.29 -27.03 26.63
C GLY A 269 -1.09 -26.30 25.30
N GLN A 270 -1.06 -24.97 25.30
CA GLN A 270 -0.82 -24.14 24.12
C GLN A 270 0.47 -24.55 23.42
N SER A 271 0.38 -24.79 22.12
CA SER A 271 1.52 -25.17 21.29
C SER A 271 1.31 -24.73 19.84
N ILE A 272 2.42 -24.49 19.13
CA ILE A 272 2.42 -24.34 17.68
C ILE A 272 2.36 -25.75 17.08
N PRO A 273 1.35 -26.08 16.25
CA PRO A 273 1.23 -27.40 15.64
C PRO A 273 2.44 -27.77 14.78
N THR A 274 2.61 -29.07 14.54
CA THR A 274 3.56 -29.57 13.53
C THR A 274 3.16 -29.06 12.15
N GLY A 275 4.11 -28.48 11.43
CA GLY A 275 3.91 -27.95 10.09
C GLY A 275 5.24 -27.60 9.42
N ASP A 276 5.14 -27.19 8.16
CA ASP A 276 6.23 -26.63 7.39
C ASP A 276 6.07 -25.12 7.31
N ASP A 277 7.18 -24.37 7.44
CA ASP A 277 7.22 -22.92 7.29
C ASP A 277 6.21 -22.12 8.15
N ASN A 278 5.93 -22.60 9.37
CA ASN A 278 5.13 -21.86 10.36
C ASN A 278 5.79 -20.51 10.64
N HIS A 279 5.09 -19.40 10.45
CA HIS A 279 5.60 -18.05 10.70
C HIS A 279 5.60 -17.75 12.20
N ILE A 280 6.79 -17.75 12.80
CA ILE A 280 6.95 -17.63 14.25
C ILE A 280 7.37 -16.24 14.73
N ALA A 281 8.04 -15.45 13.88
CA ALA A 281 8.43 -14.08 14.21
C ALA A 281 8.71 -13.24 12.96
N SER A 282 8.70 -11.92 13.09
CA SER A 282 9.18 -10.98 12.09
C SER A 282 10.18 -10.00 12.70
N PHE A 283 11.30 -9.79 12.01
CA PHE A 283 12.32 -8.80 12.36
C PHE A 283 12.25 -7.66 11.34
N THR A 284 11.88 -6.46 11.79
CA THR A 284 11.67 -5.29 10.91
C THR A 284 12.92 -4.42 10.85
N TYR A 285 13.39 -4.15 9.64
CA TYR A 285 14.61 -3.41 9.35
C TYR A 285 14.31 -2.11 8.62
N SER A 286 15.15 -1.10 8.84
CA SER A 286 15.28 0.08 7.97
C SER A 286 16.69 0.14 7.40
N SER A 287 16.85 0.78 6.23
CA SER A 287 18.18 1.10 5.71
C SER A 287 18.86 2.18 6.57
N ASN A 288 20.19 2.12 6.67
CA ASN A 288 20.98 3.20 7.29
C ASN A 288 21.32 4.33 6.30
N SER A 289 21.01 4.16 5.01
CA SER A 289 21.28 5.14 3.96
C SER A 289 20.24 5.07 2.86
N VAL A 290 19.88 6.23 2.31
CA VAL A 290 19.02 6.30 1.12
C VAL A 290 19.85 5.93 -0.10
N ILE A 291 19.28 5.10 -0.96
CA ILE A 291 19.84 4.70 -2.25
C ILE A 291 19.03 5.45 -3.31
N GLU A 292 19.70 6.27 -4.11
CA GLU A 292 19.05 7.07 -5.16
C GLU A 292 19.24 6.40 -6.52
N ASN A 293 18.18 6.29 -7.31
CA ASN A 293 18.31 5.78 -8.68
C ASN A 293 19.23 6.69 -9.53
N PRO A 294 20.17 6.14 -10.33
CA PRO A 294 20.25 4.74 -10.78
C PRO A 294 21.27 3.87 -10.01
N ASP A 295 21.63 4.21 -8.78
CA ASP A 295 22.55 3.38 -8.00
C ASP A 295 21.97 1.97 -7.80
N PRO A 296 22.81 0.92 -7.88
CA PRO A 296 22.34 -0.46 -7.76
C PRO A 296 21.82 -0.76 -6.35
N SER A 297 20.88 -1.71 -6.25
CA SER A 297 20.38 -2.20 -4.96
C SER A 297 21.51 -2.75 -4.09
N VAL A 298 21.36 -2.61 -2.78
CA VAL A 298 22.31 -3.08 -1.77
C VAL A 298 21.75 -4.32 -1.09
N PHE A 299 22.60 -5.35 -0.94
CA PHE A 299 22.23 -6.61 -0.30
C PHE A 299 22.96 -6.78 1.03
N THR A 300 22.26 -7.26 2.06
CA THR A 300 22.88 -7.71 3.32
C THR A 300 22.27 -9.02 3.80
N SER A 301 23.07 -9.88 4.42
CA SER A 301 22.56 -11.10 5.05
C SER A 301 21.87 -10.79 6.37
N VAL A 302 20.91 -11.64 6.72
CA VAL A 302 20.30 -11.72 8.04
C VAL A 302 20.34 -13.19 8.46
N ASP A 303 21.08 -13.48 9.52
CA ASP A 303 21.50 -14.84 9.85
C ASP A 303 20.97 -15.26 11.21
N LEU A 304 20.44 -16.49 11.30
CA LEU A 304 20.19 -17.15 12.58
C LEU A 304 21.55 -17.58 13.17
N VAL A 305 21.89 -17.07 14.35
CA VAL A 305 23.20 -17.26 14.98
C VAL A 305 23.11 -17.86 16.36
N ASP A 306 23.92 -18.89 16.61
CA ASP A 306 24.08 -19.50 17.93
C ASP A 306 25.28 -18.91 18.66
N ASN A 307 25.19 -18.80 19.99
CA ASN A 307 26.25 -18.30 20.87
C ASN A 307 26.82 -16.91 20.51
N GLN A 308 26.01 -15.99 19.96
CA GLN A 308 26.48 -14.65 19.55
C GLN A 308 25.72 -13.48 20.18
N LEU A 309 24.42 -13.63 20.46
CA LEU A 309 23.56 -12.58 21.01
C LEU A 309 22.99 -13.02 22.37
N GLY A 310 22.67 -12.05 23.23
CA GLY A 310 22.15 -12.30 24.58
C GLY A 310 23.19 -12.26 25.71
N SER A 311 22.70 -12.10 26.94
CA SER A 311 23.50 -12.26 28.17
C SER A 311 22.72 -13.09 29.22
N PRO A 312 22.98 -14.39 29.37
CA PRO A 312 24.00 -15.19 28.67
C PRO A 312 23.74 -15.32 27.17
N LEU A 313 24.76 -15.71 26.41
CA LEU A 313 24.63 -15.96 24.98
C LEU A 313 23.59 -17.06 24.75
N LEU A 314 22.74 -16.84 23.75
CA LEU A 314 21.59 -17.67 23.42
C LEU A 314 21.88 -18.51 22.17
N ASP A 315 21.23 -19.68 22.12
CA ASP A 315 21.18 -20.57 20.97
C ASP A 315 19.75 -20.62 20.44
N ASN A 316 19.61 -20.79 19.11
CA ASN A 316 18.32 -21.02 18.49
C ASN A 316 17.83 -22.42 18.88
N VAL A 317 16.66 -22.49 19.51
CA VAL A 317 16.13 -23.74 20.07
C VAL A 317 14.61 -23.75 19.99
N ILE A 318 14.03 -24.93 19.76
CA ILE A 318 12.60 -25.19 19.97
C ILE A 318 12.42 -26.13 21.15
N VAL A 319 11.29 -25.99 21.84
CA VAL A 319 10.89 -26.88 22.93
C VAL A 319 9.76 -27.79 22.45
N VAL A 320 10.00 -29.10 22.44
CA VAL A 320 9.02 -30.12 22.07
C VAL A 320 8.93 -31.13 23.22
N SER A 321 7.74 -31.28 23.81
CA SER A 321 7.51 -32.16 24.96
C SER A 321 8.50 -31.94 26.12
N GLY A 322 8.85 -30.68 26.39
CA GLY A 322 9.80 -30.27 27.43
C GLY A 322 11.27 -30.50 27.07
N LEU A 323 11.59 -31.00 25.87
CA LEU A 323 12.95 -31.20 25.41
C LEU A 323 13.39 -30.05 24.50
N SER A 324 14.62 -29.58 24.71
CA SER A 324 15.29 -28.64 23.81
C SER A 324 15.81 -29.35 22.57
N ILE A 325 15.38 -28.89 21.39
CA ILE A 325 15.83 -29.38 20.09
C ILE A 325 16.49 -28.21 19.34
N SER A 326 17.70 -28.44 18.84
CA SER A 326 18.41 -27.49 17.98
C SER A 326 18.01 -27.71 16.51
N PRO A 327 17.24 -26.81 15.90
CA PRO A 327 16.89 -26.92 14.50
C PRO A 327 18.11 -26.61 13.62
N SER A 328 18.07 -27.09 12.39
CA SER A 328 18.94 -26.57 11.32
C SER A 328 18.60 -25.10 11.01
N LEU A 329 19.62 -24.28 10.73
CA LEU A 329 19.48 -22.84 10.57
C LEU A 329 19.81 -22.41 9.14
N GLU A 330 18.95 -21.59 8.54
CA GLU A 330 19.16 -20.97 7.22
C GLU A 330 18.87 -19.46 7.29
N GLY A 331 19.88 -18.65 6.93
CA GLY A 331 19.74 -17.18 6.86
C GLY A 331 18.98 -16.72 5.62
N GLY A 332 18.58 -15.45 5.64
CA GLY A 332 17.91 -14.75 4.55
C GLY A 332 18.75 -13.58 4.03
N THR A 333 18.22 -12.85 3.05
CA THR A 333 18.84 -11.63 2.51
C THR A 333 17.84 -10.48 2.50
N LEU A 334 18.31 -9.30 2.88
CA LEU A 334 17.58 -8.04 2.64
C LEU A 334 18.11 -7.40 1.37
N GLU A 335 17.21 -7.03 0.46
CA GLU A 335 17.50 -6.19 -0.70
C GLU A 335 16.95 -4.78 -0.47
N LEU A 336 17.85 -3.79 -0.49
CA LEU A 336 17.51 -2.38 -0.33
C LEU A 336 17.38 -1.74 -1.72
N LEU A 337 16.17 -1.29 -2.06
CA LEU A 337 15.85 -0.74 -3.37
C LEU A 337 16.14 0.77 -3.43
N GLY A 338 16.56 1.22 -4.61
CA GLY A 338 16.78 2.62 -4.92
C GLY A 338 15.46 3.35 -5.12
N ILE A 339 15.35 4.55 -4.55
CA ILE A 339 14.19 5.44 -4.73
C ILE A 339 14.49 6.52 -5.76
N THR A 340 13.43 7.01 -6.40
CA THR A 340 13.48 8.26 -7.16
C THR A 340 13.13 9.40 -6.21
N ILE A 341 14.07 10.32 -5.98
CA ILE A 341 13.75 11.57 -5.29
C ILE A 341 12.95 12.44 -6.26
N PRO A 342 11.78 12.99 -5.86
CA PRO A 342 11.06 13.95 -6.67
C PRO A 342 11.98 15.13 -6.97
N VAL A 343 12.24 15.41 -8.23
CA VAL A 343 12.99 16.61 -8.62
C VAL A 343 11.98 17.75 -8.57
N ASN A 344 12.17 18.71 -7.67
CA ASN A 344 11.35 19.93 -7.67
C ASN A 344 11.86 20.86 -8.78
N ASP A 345 11.55 20.54 -10.03
CA ASP A 345 11.88 21.34 -11.21
C ASP A 345 10.65 21.94 -11.92
N THR A 346 9.49 21.86 -11.27
CA THR A 346 8.35 22.72 -11.59
C THR A 346 8.74 24.19 -11.40
N ALA A 347 8.25 25.07 -12.28
CA ALA A 347 8.33 26.52 -12.11
C ALA A 347 7.07 27.21 -12.61
N PHE A 348 6.66 28.29 -11.94
CA PHE A 348 5.59 29.20 -12.38
C PHE A 348 6.15 30.57 -12.76
N TYR A 349 5.53 31.18 -13.77
CA TYR A 349 5.92 32.50 -14.29
C TYR A 349 4.70 33.38 -14.49
N ILE A 350 4.86 34.69 -14.26
CA ILE A 350 3.93 35.74 -14.68
C ILE A 350 4.64 36.59 -15.74
N GLY A 351 3.96 36.87 -16.84
CA GLY A 351 4.50 37.69 -17.92
C GLY A 351 3.44 38.10 -18.94
N GLN A 352 3.86 38.76 -20.01
CA GLN A 352 2.98 39.04 -21.16
C GLN A 352 2.79 37.77 -22.01
N ARG A 353 1.84 37.80 -22.93
CA ARG A 353 1.49 36.66 -23.79
C ARG A 353 2.68 36.12 -24.61
N ASP A 354 3.64 36.98 -24.95
CA ASP A 354 4.88 36.65 -25.68
C ASP A 354 6.05 36.24 -24.76
N PHE A 355 5.82 36.07 -23.45
CA PHE A 355 6.83 35.65 -22.49
C PHE A 355 7.67 34.44 -22.92
N PRO A 356 7.10 33.36 -23.50
CA PRO A 356 7.92 32.23 -23.97
C PRO A 356 8.92 32.59 -25.07
N GLU A 357 8.69 33.69 -25.81
CA GLU A 357 9.56 34.16 -26.88
C GLU A 357 10.61 35.17 -26.37
N THR A 358 10.21 36.03 -25.44
CA THR A 358 11.03 37.15 -24.96
C THR A 358 11.82 36.83 -23.69
N GLY A 359 11.30 35.93 -22.84
CA GLY A 359 11.85 35.59 -21.52
C GLY A 359 11.77 36.74 -20.51
N THR A 360 11.05 37.82 -20.82
CA THR A 360 10.96 39.03 -19.99
C THR A 360 9.70 39.00 -19.15
N SER A 361 9.84 38.91 -17.83
CA SER A 361 8.75 39.14 -16.88
C SER A 361 8.79 40.60 -16.41
N GLY A 362 7.84 41.41 -16.86
CA GLY A 362 7.80 42.83 -16.53
C GLY A 362 7.99 43.76 -17.73
N GLY A 363 7.93 45.06 -17.47
CA GLY A 363 8.03 46.07 -18.52
C GLY A 363 7.87 47.49 -18.03
N LEU A 364 7.37 48.34 -18.91
CA LEU A 364 7.01 49.72 -18.59
C LEU A 364 5.50 49.82 -18.54
N GLY A 365 4.98 50.51 -17.53
CA GLY A 365 3.56 50.82 -17.39
C GLY A 365 3.35 52.34 -17.32
N PHE A 366 2.15 52.81 -17.64
CA PHE A 366 1.75 54.19 -17.38
C PHE A 366 0.40 54.25 -16.64
N PRO A 367 0.13 55.32 -15.86
CA PRO A 367 -1.11 55.40 -15.07
C PRO A 367 -2.38 55.26 -15.94
N GLY A 368 -3.29 54.39 -15.55
CA GLY A 368 -4.53 54.08 -16.28
C GLY A 368 -4.36 53.17 -17.49
N GLN A 369 -3.17 52.61 -17.72
CA GLN A 369 -2.95 51.64 -18.80
C GLN A 369 -3.60 50.30 -18.49
N GLU A 370 -4.29 49.71 -19.46
CA GLU A 370 -4.68 48.30 -19.41
C GLU A 370 -3.51 47.39 -19.84
N ILE A 371 -3.19 46.38 -19.02
CA ILE A 371 -2.12 45.40 -19.24
C ILE A 371 -2.70 43.99 -19.06
N GLU A 372 -2.37 43.09 -19.98
CA GLU A 372 -2.66 41.66 -19.86
C GLU A 372 -1.51 40.92 -19.16
N PHE A 373 -1.84 40.19 -18.09
CA PHE A 373 -0.93 39.28 -17.40
C PHE A 373 -1.31 37.84 -17.68
N CYS A 374 -0.35 37.03 -18.11
CA CYS A 374 -0.50 35.61 -18.35
C CYS A 374 0.37 34.80 -17.39
N PHE A 375 -0.15 33.64 -16.99
CA PHE A 375 0.46 32.68 -16.08
C PHE A 375 0.98 31.49 -16.86
N PHE A 376 2.20 31.06 -16.58
CA PHE A 376 2.86 29.97 -17.28
C PHE A 376 3.42 28.95 -16.29
N TYR A 377 3.62 27.71 -16.74
CA TYR A 377 4.40 26.71 -16.02
C TYR A 377 5.46 26.07 -16.91
N SER A 378 6.50 25.54 -16.28
CA SER A 378 7.37 24.53 -16.87
C SER A 378 7.58 23.39 -15.89
N ASP A 379 7.66 22.18 -16.42
CA ASP A 379 8.04 20.98 -15.67
C ASP A 379 8.59 19.95 -16.67
N PRO A 380 9.90 19.66 -16.69
CA PRO A 380 10.49 18.87 -17.77
C PRO A 380 10.18 17.38 -17.69
N ASN A 381 9.62 16.88 -16.59
CA ASN A 381 9.52 15.44 -16.35
C ASN A 381 8.16 14.97 -15.82
N ASP A 382 7.35 15.86 -15.24
CA ASP A 382 6.05 15.52 -14.67
C ASP A 382 4.86 16.05 -15.48
N ASN A 383 3.79 15.26 -15.50
CA ASN A 383 2.47 15.70 -15.94
C ASN A 383 1.67 16.25 -14.77
N ILE A 384 1.07 17.42 -14.94
CA ILE A 384 0.35 18.12 -13.86
C ILE A 384 -1.16 17.91 -14.01
N GLN A 385 -1.81 17.36 -12.98
CA GLN A 385 -3.28 17.15 -12.99
C GLN A 385 -4.07 18.44 -12.72
N GLY A 386 -3.45 19.41 -12.08
CA GLY A 386 -4.05 20.69 -11.77
C GLY A 386 -3.12 21.65 -11.06
N VAL A 387 -3.52 22.92 -11.04
CA VAL A 387 -2.76 24.02 -10.44
C VAL A 387 -3.65 24.85 -9.52
N GLN A 388 -3.05 25.36 -8.45
CA GLN A 388 -3.61 26.41 -7.60
C GLN A 388 -2.64 27.58 -7.62
N MET A 389 -3.15 28.75 -7.97
CA MET A 389 -2.40 30.00 -8.04
C MET A 389 -2.91 30.94 -6.96
N ALA A 390 -1.98 31.50 -6.22
CA ALA A 390 -2.20 32.52 -5.21
C ALA A 390 -1.23 33.66 -5.50
N VAL A 391 -1.79 34.81 -5.91
CA VAL A 391 -1.08 35.93 -6.52
C VAL A 391 -1.42 37.21 -5.78
N CYS A 392 -0.41 38.00 -5.44
CA CYS A 392 -0.51 39.29 -4.78
C CYS A 392 -0.07 40.38 -5.75
N TYR A 393 -0.66 41.57 -5.65
CA TYR A 393 -0.28 42.73 -6.45
C TYR A 393 -0.49 44.05 -5.71
N ASP A 394 0.28 45.07 -6.08
CA ASP A 394 0.17 46.44 -5.59
C ASP A 394 0.00 47.44 -6.75
N ASP A 395 -0.55 48.62 -6.46
CA ASP A 395 -0.74 49.74 -7.42
C ASP A 395 -1.33 49.36 -8.80
N LEU A 396 -2.10 48.27 -8.81
CA LEU A 396 -2.71 47.61 -9.96
C LEU A 396 -4.12 47.16 -9.56
N ILE A 397 -5.08 47.27 -10.48
CA ILE A 397 -6.45 46.79 -10.29
C ILE A 397 -6.70 45.68 -11.31
N LEU A 398 -6.88 44.44 -10.87
CA LEU A 398 -7.28 43.37 -11.78
C LEU A 398 -8.75 43.53 -12.18
N ILE A 399 -9.04 43.42 -13.48
CA ILE A 399 -10.38 43.64 -14.00
C ILE A 399 -11.22 42.37 -13.76
N GLU A 400 -12.23 42.49 -12.90
CA GLU A 400 -13.16 41.39 -12.62
C GLU A 400 -13.80 40.83 -13.90
N GLY A 401 -13.91 39.50 -13.98
CA GLY A 401 -14.51 38.82 -15.13
C GLY A 401 -13.57 38.58 -16.30
N THR A 402 -12.32 39.04 -16.25
CA THR A 402 -11.36 38.90 -17.37
C THR A 402 -10.40 37.72 -17.23
N PHE A 403 -10.35 37.07 -16.06
CA PHE A 403 -9.56 35.84 -15.90
C PHE A 403 -10.10 34.76 -16.85
N THR A 404 -9.23 34.24 -17.70
CA THR A 404 -9.57 33.27 -18.74
C THR A 404 -8.44 32.29 -18.98
N ILE A 405 -8.81 31.06 -19.34
CA ILE A 405 -7.87 30.06 -19.87
C ILE A 405 -7.84 30.07 -21.40
N GLU A 406 -8.66 30.89 -22.07
CA GLU A 406 -8.80 30.86 -23.54
C GLU A 406 -7.46 31.04 -24.26
N GLY A 407 -7.16 30.13 -25.18
CA GLY A 407 -5.90 30.13 -25.94
C GLY A 407 -4.68 29.62 -25.16
N SER A 408 -4.87 29.08 -23.96
CA SER A 408 -3.84 28.41 -23.15
C SER A 408 -3.78 26.90 -23.43
N ILE A 409 -2.75 26.22 -22.88
CA ILE A 409 -2.70 24.75 -22.92
C ILE A 409 -3.83 24.11 -22.10
N ALA A 410 -4.32 24.79 -21.05
CA ALA A 410 -5.42 24.28 -20.24
C ALA A 410 -6.75 24.30 -21.02
N ASP A 411 -6.96 25.28 -21.89
CA ASP A 411 -8.12 25.35 -22.79
C ASP A 411 -8.03 24.33 -23.92
N GLU A 412 -6.85 24.18 -24.54
CA GLU A 412 -6.64 23.19 -25.61
C GLU A 412 -6.89 21.75 -25.13
N LEU A 413 -6.46 21.44 -23.91
CA LEU A 413 -6.64 20.12 -23.29
C LEU A 413 -7.99 19.96 -22.59
N GLY A 414 -8.78 21.02 -22.49
CA GLY A 414 -10.15 20.99 -21.99
C GLY A 414 -10.26 20.89 -20.48
N ALA A 415 -9.59 21.78 -19.72
CA ALA A 415 -9.69 21.82 -18.27
C ALA A 415 -11.15 21.84 -17.77
N GLU A 416 -11.49 20.87 -16.93
CA GLU A 416 -12.88 20.62 -16.54
C GLU A 416 -13.33 21.42 -15.30
N PHE A 417 -12.40 21.93 -14.50
CA PHE A 417 -12.69 22.85 -13.41
C PHE A 417 -11.78 24.07 -13.51
N VAL A 418 -12.40 25.25 -13.58
CA VAL A 418 -11.74 26.54 -13.47
C VAL A 418 -12.54 27.41 -12.52
N ASN A 419 -11.91 27.91 -11.48
CA ASN A 419 -12.52 28.86 -10.55
C ASN A 419 -11.49 29.88 -10.11
N TYR A 420 -11.90 31.13 -9.94
CA TYR A 420 -11.02 32.20 -9.50
C TYR A 420 -11.79 33.22 -8.66
N GLN A 421 -11.05 33.97 -7.87
CA GLN A 421 -11.53 35.16 -7.16
C GLN A 421 -10.49 36.25 -7.29
N ILE A 422 -10.94 37.45 -7.63
CA ILE A 422 -10.13 38.66 -7.63
C ILE A 422 -10.59 39.47 -6.42
N ASP A 423 -9.64 39.88 -5.59
CA ASP A 423 -9.85 40.83 -4.51
C ASP A 423 -9.00 42.08 -4.76
N ASN A 424 -9.65 43.23 -4.97
CA ASN A 424 -8.98 44.51 -5.17
C ASN A 424 -9.10 45.41 -3.91
N ASP A 425 -9.53 44.89 -2.75
CA ASP A 425 -9.70 45.66 -1.52
C ASP A 425 -8.46 45.63 -0.63
N ASP A 426 -7.77 46.76 -0.48
CA ASP A 426 -6.60 46.88 0.40
C ASP A 426 -6.93 46.78 1.92
N ASN A 427 -8.21 46.70 2.31
CA ASN A 427 -8.66 46.91 3.70
C ASN A 427 -9.11 45.66 4.45
N ASP A 428 -9.04 44.47 3.86
CA ASP A 428 -9.52 43.22 4.44
C ASP A 428 -8.45 42.44 5.25
N GLY A 429 -7.17 42.75 5.05
CA GLY A 429 -6.07 42.36 5.91
C GLY A 429 -4.89 41.67 5.22
N ASP A 430 -5.04 41.32 3.94
CA ASP A 430 -4.01 40.63 3.15
C ASP A 430 -3.73 41.29 1.77
N GLY A 431 -4.48 42.34 1.41
CA GLY A 431 -4.16 43.23 0.30
C GLY A 431 -4.86 42.81 -0.97
N ARG A 432 -4.34 43.22 -2.14
CA ARG A 432 -4.97 42.84 -3.43
C ARG A 432 -4.45 41.51 -3.91
N GLU A 433 -5.38 40.66 -4.31
CA GLU A 433 -5.16 39.23 -4.44
C GLU A 433 -5.91 38.63 -5.63
N LEU A 434 -5.32 37.59 -6.21
CA LEU A 434 -5.97 36.68 -7.14
C LEU A 434 -5.71 35.26 -6.65
N VAL A 435 -6.79 34.53 -6.39
CA VAL A 435 -6.74 33.08 -6.18
C VAL A 435 -7.41 32.38 -7.34
N ALA A 436 -6.78 31.34 -7.90
CA ALA A 436 -7.34 30.56 -8.98
C ALA A 436 -7.02 29.07 -8.81
N GLY A 437 -7.96 28.21 -9.18
CA GLY A 437 -7.81 26.76 -9.21
C GLY A 437 -8.22 26.21 -10.57
N ILE A 438 -7.35 25.39 -11.16
CA ILE A 438 -7.58 24.73 -12.45
C ILE A 438 -7.33 23.23 -12.26
N LEU A 439 -8.31 22.39 -12.58
CA LEU A 439 -8.14 20.93 -12.64
C LEU A 439 -8.46 20.44 -14.05
N MET A 440 -7.62 19.55 -14.56
CA MET A 440 -7.74 19.07 -15.92
C MET A 440 -8.88 18.05 -16.06
N ASP A 441 -8.94 17.05 -15.19
CA ASP A 441 -9.90 15.94 -15.24
C ASP A 441 -10.68 15.84 -13.91
N ALA A 442 -11.78 16.58 -13.81
CA ALA A 442 -12.57 16.75 -12.59
C ALA A 442 -13.99 16.15 -12.68
N LEU A 443 -14.45 15.76 -13.87
CA LEU A 443 -15.81 15.35 -14.19
C LEU A 443 -15.82 13.97 -14.88
N PRO A 444 -16.80 13.10 -14.58
CA PRO A 444 -16.94 11.85 -15.32
C PRO A 444 -17.36 12.05 -16.78
N PRO A 445 -16.85 11.23 -17.74
CA PRO A 445 -15.89 10.15 -17.54
C PRO A 445 -14.45 10.68 -17.39
N PHE A 446 -13.70 10.12 -16.43
CA PHE A 446 -12.31 10.50 -16.22
C PHE A 446 -11.42 9.98 -17.35
N GLU A 447 -10.94 10.88 -18.22
CA GLU A 447 -10.13 10.55 -19.40
C GLU A 447 -8.62 10.74 -19.17
N ASN A 448 -8.21 11.03 -17.94
CA ASN A 448 -6.84 11.28 -17.50
C ASN A 448 -6.18 12.42 -18.27
N GLN A 449 -6.91 13.51 -18.47
CA GLN A 449 -6.39 14.75 -19.05
C GLN A 449 -5.45 15.42 -18.04
N GLN A 450 -4.28 15.85 -18.50
CA GLN A 450 -3.23 16.43 -17.67
C GLN A 450 -2.46 17.45 -18.48
N LEU A 451 -1.93 18.48 -17.82
CA LEU A 451 -0.96 19.39 -18.42
C LEU A 451 0.34 18.60 -18.76
N PRO A 452 0.90 18.75 -19.97
CA PRO A 452 2.07 18.01 -20.41
C PRO A 452 3.34 18.45 -19.68
N SER A 453 4.34 17.57 -19.62
CA SER A 453 5.68 18.02 -19.28
C SER A 453 6.24 18.93 -20.38
N THR A 454 6.96 19.98 -19.98
CA THR A 454 7.56 20.97 -20.84
C THR A 454 8.81 21.60 -20.21
N VAL A 455 9.84 21.83 -21.03
CA VAL A 455 11.02 22.63 -20.66
C VAL A 455 10.75 24.12 -20.89
N GLU A 456 10.00 24.45 -21.93
CA GLU A 456 9.64 25.83 -22.28
C GLU A 456 8.33 26.21 -21.57
N PRO A 457 8.21 27.42 -20.99
CA PRO A 457 6.99 27.82 -20.28
C PRO A 457 5.73 27.75 -21.17
N LEU A 458 4.73 27.00 -20.74
CA LEU A 458 3.41 26.92 -21.38
C LEU A 458 2.39 27.78 -20.64
N MET A 459 1.63 28.57 -21.40
CA MET A 459 0.61 29.47 -20.86
C MET A 459 -0.58 28.65 -20.35
N ILE A 460 -1.07 28.97 -19.14
CA ILE A 460 -2.19 28.29 -18.47
C ILE A 460 -3.43 29.20 -18.38
N ALA A 461 -3.24 30.50 -18.13
CA ALA A 461 -4.33 31.46 -17.99
C ALA A 461 -3.83 32.89 -18.22
N CYS A 462 -4.75 33.83 -18.45
CA CYS A 462 -4.47 35.26 -18.45
C CYS A 462 -5.55 36.05 -17.70
N VAL A 463 -5.22 37.27 -17.29
CA VAL A 463 -6.12 38.24 -16.63
C VAL A 463 -5.76 39.65 -17.10
N GLN A 464 -6.75 40.52 -17.24
CA GLN A 464 -6.55 41.93 -17.57
C GLN A 464 -6.44 42.75 -16.29
N ALA A 465 -5.64 43.82 -16.35
CA ALA A 465 -5.40 44.70 -15.22
C ALA A 465 -5.29 46.16 -15.68
N GLU A 466 -5.66 47.10 -14.83
CA GLU A 466 -5.46 48.53 -15.04
C GLU A 466 -4.43 49.04 -14.03
N VAL A 467 -3.38 49.72 -14.51
CA VAL A 467 -2.40 50.41 -13.67
C VAL A 467 -3.11 51.56 -12.94
N ASP A 468 -2.89 51.72 -11.63
CA ASP A 468 -3.56 52.78 -10.87
C ASP A 468 -3.33 54.16 -11.52
N SER A 469 -4.42 54.86 -11.85
CA SER A 469 -4.39 56.21 -12.41
C SER A 469 -3.67 57.25 -11.55
N GLY A 470 -3.50 56.98 -10.24
CA GLY A 470 -2.76 57.78 -9.28
C GLY A 470 -1.30 57.36 -9.08
N ALA A 471 -0.82 56.36 -9.82
CA ALA A 471 0.54 55.84 -9.71
C ALA A 471 1.60 56.91 -10.03
N ALA A 472 2.64 57.00 -9.18
CA ALA A 472 3.67 58.01 -9.35
C ALA A 472 4.77 57.56 -10.34
N CYS A 473 5.22 58.47 -11.18
CA CYS A 473 6.32 58.24 -12.11
C CYS A 473 7.61 57.85 -11.37
N GLY A 474 8.26 56.77 -11.82
CA GLY A 474 9.49 56.22 -11.24
C GLY A 474 9.25 55.24 -10.09
N ASP A 475 8.00 55.05 -9.67
CA ASP A 475 7.63 53.93 -8.82
C ASP A 475 7.54 52.65 -9.65
N SER A 476 7.50 51.51 -8.97
CA SER A 476 7.30 50.20 -9.60
C SER A 476 6.17 49.48 -8.90
N PHE A 477 5.37 48.77 -9.66
CA PHE A 477 4.42 47.81 -9.12
C PHE A 477 4.82 46.39 -9.51
N SER A 478 4.42 45.41 -8.71
CA SER A 478 4.66 44.00 -9.01
C SER A 478 3.39 43.17 -8.90
N ILE A 479 3.42 42.06 -9.63
CA ILE A 479 2.47 40.97 -9.51
C ILE A 479 3.28 39.70 -9.25
N ASP A 480 3.08 39.10 -8.09
CA ASP A 480 3.94 38.05 -7.54
C ASP A 480 3.11 36.88 -7.01
N PHE A 481 3.65 35.67 -7.10
CA PHE A 481 3.06 34.53 -6.41
C PHE A 481 3.34 34.62 -4.90
N CYS A 482 2.29 34.52 -4.09
CA CYS A 482 2.36 34.61 -2.63
C CYS A 482 1.53 33.49 -1.99
N ASP A 483 2.05 32.92 -0.89
CA ASP A 483 1.35 31.86 -0.16
C ASP A 483 0.62 32.41 1.05
N GLY A 484 -0.50 31.78 1.41
CA GLY A 484 -1.23 32.07 2.64
C GLY A 484 -2.27 33.19 2.53
N ILE A 485 -2.57 33.65 1.32
CA ILE A 485 -3.62 34.64 1.02
C ILE A 485 -5.00 33.99 0.99
N ASN A 486 -6.07 34.75 1.11
CA ASN A 486 -7.41 34.17 1.27
C ASN A 486 -8.44 34.59 0.20
N GLY A 487 -8.09 35.52 -0.70
CA GLY A 487 -9.02 36.12 -1.66
C GLY A 487 -10.21 36.74 -0.93
N ASN A 488 -11.42 36.58 -1.45
CA ASN A 488 -12.64 37.07 -0.77
C ASN A 488 -13.10 36.16 0.40
N GLY A 489 -12.22 35.28 0.89
CA GLY A 489 -12.54 34.09 1.66
C GLY A 489 -12.20 34.16 3.15
N MET A 490 -11.90 32.99 3.73
CA MET A 490 -11.31 32.86 5.08
C MET A 490 -10.30 31.71 5.14
N VAL A 491 -10.05 31.03 4.03
CA VAL A 491 -9.19 29.85 3.95
C VAL A 491 -7.90 30.28 3.26
N PRO A 492 -6.74 30.18 3.93
CA PRO A 492 -5.46 30.46 3.30
C PRO A 492 -5.20 29.50 2.13
N ILE A 493 -4.82 30.06 1.00
CA ILE A 493 -4.53 29.41 -0.27
C ILE A 493 -3.04 29.58 -0.54
N ASN A 494 -2.36 28.47 -0.86
CA ASN A 494 -0.96 28.46 -1.27
C ASN A 494 -0.86 28.16 -2.76
N ASN A 495 0.27 28.52 -3.36
CA ASN A 495 0.62 28.04 -4.69
C ASN A 495 0.92 26.54 -4.62
N LEU A 496 0.26 25.74 -5.46
CA LEU A 496 0.50 24.30 -5.52
C LEU A 496 0.28 23.77 -6.93
N VAL A 497 0.99 22.68 -7.25
CA VAL A 497 0.68 21.82 -8.38
C VAL A 497 0.29 20.44 -7.88
N VAL A 498 -0.54 19.74 -8.64
CA VAL A 498 -0.89 18.34 -8.39
C VAL A 498 -0.09 17.49 -9.37
N ILE A 499 0.79 16.65 -8.83
CA ILE A 499 1.63 15.70 -9.57
C ILE A 499 1.44 14.33 -8.91
N GLU A 500 1.09 13.31 -9.68
CA GLU A 500 0.80 11.96 -9.20
C GLU A 500 -0.17 11.93 -7.99
N TYR A 501 -1.18 12.81 -8.00
CA TYR A 501 -2.16 12.99 -6.92
C TYR A 501 -1.57 13.48 -5.59
N GLN A 502 -0.32 13.96 -5.58
CA GLN A 502 0.34 14.60 -4.45
C GLN A 502 0.35 16.13 -4.64
N SER A 503 0.29 16.86 -3.53
CA SER A 503 0.43 18.32 -3.53
C SER A 503 1.91 18.69 -3.46
N VAL A 504 2.41 19.33 -4.51
CA VAL A 504 3.77 19.90 -4.55
C VAL A 504 3.65 21.41 -4.39
N GLN A 505 4.32 21.96 -3.38
CA GLN A 505 4.32 23.42 -3.06
C GLN A 505 5.72 24.03 -3.11
N SER A 506 6.76 23.20 -3.22
CA SER A 506 8.15 23.65 -3.25
C SER A 506 8.63 23.71 -4.69
N PHE A 507 8.40 24.83 -5.37
CA PHE A 507 8.83 25.04 -6.75
C PHE A 507 9.19 26.51 -7.01
N GLU A 508 9.89 26.77 -8.11
CA GLU A 508 10.34 28.13 -8.45
C GLU A 508 9.16 28.99 -8.91
N ARG A 509 9.17 30.27 -8.53
CA ARG A 509 8.07 31.20 -8.81
C ARG A 509 8.65 32.54 -9.22
N PHE A 510 8.26 33.02 -10.39
CA PHE A 510 8.75 34.25 -10.97
C PHE A 510 7.57 35.18 -11.23
N GLY A 511 7.50 36.28 -10.48
CA GLY A 511 6.54 37.36 -10.74
C GLY A 511 6.98 38.29 -11.86
N ALA A 512 6.21 39.36 -12.07
CA ALA A 512 6.51 40.41 -13.02
C ALA A 512 6.56 41.77 -12.32
N THR A 513 7.52 42.62 -12.72
CA THR A 513 7.70 43.97 -12.16
C THR A 513 7.66 45.00 -13.27
N TYR A 514 6.91 46.08 -13.07
CA TYR A 514 6.75 47.16 -14.04
C TYR A 514 7.24 48.48 -13.46
N GLU A 515 8.00 49.25 -14.25
CA GLU A 515 8.37 50.63 -13.91
C GLU A 515 7.33 51.60 -14.50
N ILE A 516 6.84 52.52 -13.67
CA ILE A 516 5.82 53.49 -14.05
C ILE A 516 6.50 54.69 -14.73
N ILE A 517 6.22 54.88 -16.01
CA ILE A 517 6.80 55.94 -16.84
C ILE A 517 5.79 57.05 -17.16
N PRO A 518 6.25 58.31 -17.32
CA PRO A 518 5.40 59.39 -17.82
C PRO A 518 5.10 59.22 -19.31
N VAL A 519 3.85 59.43 -19.72
CA VAL A 519 3.43 59.54 -21.14
C VAL A 519 2.82 60.93 -21.42
N PRO A 520 2.98 61.49 -22.64
CA PRO A 520 2.27 62.71 -23.03
C PRO A 520 0.75 62.48 -23.01
N ALA A 521 0.00 63.30 -22.26
CA ALA A 521 -1.46 63.24 -22.20
C ALA A 521 -2.09 64.40 -23.00
N PHE A 522 -3.10 64.10 -23.82
CA PHE A 522 -3.81 65.09 -24.63
C PHE A 522 -5.32 64.80 -24.71
N GLN A 523 -6.12 65.80 -25.08
CA GLN A 523 -7.53 65.60 -25.43
C GLN A 523 -7.64 65.43 -26.95
N ARG A 524 -8.21 64.33 -27.43
CA ARG A 524 -8.36 64.10 -28.86
C ARG A 524 -9.34 65.14 -29.43
N GLY A 525 -8.82 65.98 -30.33
CA GLY A 525 -9.53 67.12 -30.89
C GLY A 525 -9.12 68.49 -30.35
N ASP A 526 -8.26 68.59 -29.34
CA ASP A 526 -7.70 69.86 -28.79
C ASP A 526 -6.38 70.20 -29.51
N CYS A 527 -6.47 70.41 -30.83
CA CYS A 527 -5.30 70.64 -31.68
C CYS A 527 -4.52 71.92 -31.31
N ASN A 528 -5.19 72.90 -30.68
CA ASN A 528 -4.54 74.12 -30.22
C ASN A 528 -3.96 74.01 -28.80
N THR A 529 -4.18 72.89 -28.11
CA THR A 529 -3.69 72.55 -26.77
C THR A 529 -4.15 73.52 -25.67
N ASP A 530 -5.34 74.12 -25.82
CA ASP A 530 -5.91 75.07 -24.86
C ASP A 530 -6.84 74.44 -23.81
N THR A 531 -6.90 73.10 -23.79
CA THR A 531 -7.70 72.23 -22.91
C THR A 531 -9.18 72.20 -23.22
N LYS A 532 -9.60 72.68 -24.39
CA LYS A 532 -10.99 72.66 -24.84
C LYS A 532 -11.09 72.27 -26.31
N VAL A 533 -11.85 71.22 -26.57
CA VAL A 533 -12.24 70.88 -27.95
C VAL A 533 -13.37 71.81 -28.43
N ASP A 534 -13.02 72.81 -29.24
CA ASP A 534 -13.95 73.78 -29.82
C ASP A 534 -13.64 74.17 -31.29
N LEU A 535 -14.22 75.29 -31.75
CA LEU A 535 -14.07 75.75 -33.13
C LEU A 535 -12.61 76.14 -33.46
N ALA A 536 -11.83 76.56 -32.47
CA ALA A 536 -10.44 76.94 -32.63
C ALA A 536 -9.57 75.76 -33.07
N ASP A 537 -9.90 74.53 -32.68
CA ASP A 537 -9.13 73.33 -33.04
C ASP A 537 -9.30 72.97 -34.50
N ALA A 538 -10.53 72.99 -35.00
CA ALA A 538 -10.79 72.79 -36.42
C ALA A 538 -10.07 73.86 -37.28
N ALA A 539 -9.95 75.10 -36.78
CA ALA A 539 -9.18 76.14 -37.46
C ALA A 539 -7.66 75.88 -37.38
N THR A 540 -7.19 75.34 -36.26
CA THR A 540 -5.78 75.00 -36.03
C THR A 540 -5.31 73.86 -36.93
N VAL A 541 -6.13 72.81 -37.12
CA VAL A 541 -5.84 71.74 -38.10
C VAL A 541 -5.69 72.31 -39.52
N ILE A 542 -6.59 73.21 -39.93
CA ILE A 542 -6.50 73.88 -41.25
C ILE A 542 -5.24 74.76 -41.35
N ALA A 543 -4.89 75.48 -40.28
CA ALA A 543 -3.71 76.33 -40.23
C ALA A 543 -2.41 75.51 -40.26
N LEU A 544 -2.36 74.39 -39.54
CA LEU A 544 -1.27 73.42 -39.59
C LEU A 544 -1.06 72.95 -41.03
N GLN A 545 -2.12 72.48 -41.70
CA GLN A 545 -1.99 71.89 -43.02
C GLN A 545 -1.67 72.88 -44.14
N PHE A 546 -2.28 74.07 -44.14
CA PHE A 546 -2.17 75.01 -45.26
C PHE A 546 -1.26 76.22 -45.00
N GLN A 547 -0.91 76.48 -43.74
CA GLN A 547 -0.12 77.65 -43.34
C GLN A 547 1.16 77.26 -42.60
N GLY A 548 1.38 75.96 -42.32
CA GLY A 548 2.55 75.47 -41.60
C GLY A 548 2.58 75.95 -40.15
N TYR A 549 1.41 76.13 -39.54
CA TYR A 549 1.32 76.47 -38.12
C TYR A 549 1.87 75.32 -37.27
N GLU A 550 2.83 75.58 -36.40
CA GLU A 550 3.38 74.55 -35.51
C GLU A 550 2.37 74.26 -34.38
N VAL A 551 2.10 72.98 -34.14
CA VAL A 551 1.19 72.50 -33.08
C VAL A 551 1.98 71.73 -32.02
N GLY A 552 1.49 71.74 -30.79
CA GLY A 552 2.15 71.06 -29.67
C GLY A 552 1.93 69.55 -29.63
N CYS A 553 0.85 69.06 -30.26
CA CYS A 553 0.44 67.66 -30.19
C CYS A 553 -0.21 67.26 -31.51
N LEU A 554 0.44 66.36 -32.26
CA LEU A 554 -0.08 65.91 -33.55
C LEU A 554 -1.28 64.97 -33.34
N ASP A 555 -1.24 64.13 -32.30
CA ASP A 555 -2.34 63.20 -31.96
C ASP A 555 -3.62 63.94 -31.59
N ALA A 556 -3.52 65.10 -30.93
CA ALA A 556 -4.68 65.95 -30.66
C ALA A 556 -5.30 66.53 -31.93
N CYS A 557 -4.52 66.67 -33.01
CA CYS A 557 -4.95 67.19 -34.29
C CYS A 557 -5.52 66.11 -35.23
N ASP A 558 -5.22 64.83 -34.98
CA ASP A 558 -5.90 63.69 -35.59
C ASP A 558 -7.19 63.37 -34.82
N ALA A 559 -8.25 64.07 -35.19
CA ALA A 559 -9.51 64.02 -34.47
C ALA A 559 -10.31 62.75 -34.75
N ASN A 560 -10.01 62.07 -35.86
CA ASN A 560 -10.72 60.87 -36.28
C ASN A 560 -9.88 59.60 -36.21
N ASP A 561 -8.67 59.69 -35.66
CA ASP A 561 -7.81 58.58 -35.27
C ASP A 561 -7.51 57.66 -36.46
N ASP A 562 -7.17 58.26 -37.62
CA ASP A 562 -6.82 57.53 -38.85
C ASP A 562 -5.34 57.60 -39.21
N SER A 563 -4.52 58.12 -38.28
CA SER A 563 -3.08 58.35 -38.37
C SER A 563 -2.67 59.33 -39.47
N VAL A 564 -3.60 60.15 -39.98
CA VAL A 564 -3.35 61.10 -41.08
C VAL A 564 -4.04 62.44 -40.84
N ILE A 565 -3.29 63.41 -40.31
CA ILE A 565 -3.80 64.77 -40.14
C ILE A 565 -4.10 65.43 -41.49
N ASN A 566 -5.38 65.68 -41.77
CA ASN A 566 -5.84 66.34 -42.98
C ASN A 566 -7.15 67.13 -42.75
N LEU A 567 -7.88 67.46 -43.83
CA LEU A 567 -9.14 68.22 -43.70
C LEU A 567 -10.27 67.38 -43.08
N ALA A 568 -10.16 66.04 -43.13
CA ALA A 568 -11.10 65.10 -42.52
C ALA A 568 -11.25 65.37 -41.03
N ASP A 569 -10.17 65.64 -40.31
CA ASP A 569 -10.15 65.93 -38.87
C ASP A 569 -10.93 67.19 -38.53
N SER A 570 -10.74 68.26 -39.31
CA SER A 570 -11.52 69.49 -39.15
C SER A 570 -13.00 69.26 -39.40
N VAL A 571 -13.34 68.44 -40.40
CA VAL A 571 -14.74 68.08 -40.70
C VAL A 571 -15.31 67.19 -39.59
N TYR A 572 -14.52 66.28 -39.04
CA TYR A 572 -14.90 65.39 -37.95
C TYR A 572 -15.23 66.20 -36.69
N LEU A 573 -14.34 67.11 -36.27
CA LEU A 573 -14.58 68.01 -35.13
C LEU A 573 -15.81 68.89 -35.33
N LEU A 574 -16.00 69.50 -36.50
CA LEU A 574 -17.18 70.32 -36.77
C LEU A 574 -18.48 69.51 -36.77
N ASN A 575 -18.44 68.25 -37.22
CA ASN A 575 -19.59 67.36 -37.15
C ASN A 575 -19.90 66.95 -35.70
N PHE A 576 -18.87 66.65 -34.90
CA PHE A 576 -19.00 66.40 -33.46
C PHE A 576 -19.64 67.60 -32.75
N LEU A 577 -19.05 68.79 -32.90
CA LEU A 577 -19.47 70.01 -32.19
C LEU A 577 -20.86 70.54 -32.58
N PHE A 578 -21.23 70.48 -33.87
CA PHE A 578 -22.45 71.17 -34.37
C PHE A 578 -23.51 70.25 -34.97
N LYS A 579 -23.19 68.98 -35.23
CA LYS A 579 -24.14 68.01 -35.81
C LYS A 579 -24.36 66.78 -34.93
N PHE A 580 -23.82 66.76 -33.71
CA PHE A 580 -23.91 65.61 -32.81
C PHE A 580 -23.40 64.32 -33.49
N GLY A 581 -22.30 64.43 -34.23
CA GLY A 581 -21.59 63.28 -34.80
C GLY A 581 -20.93 62.42 -33.72
N PRO A 582 -20.23 61.33 -34.12
CA PRO A 582 -19.46 60.50 -33.19
C PRO A 582 -18.50 61.36 -32.35
N THR A 583 -18.36 61.01 -31.08
CA THR A 583 -17.31 61.58 -30.20
C THR A 583 -15.94 61.16 -30.73
N PRO A 584 -14.93 62.05 -30.72
CA PRO A 584 -13.54 61.66 -30.96
C PRO A 584 -13.18 60.38 -30.18
N PRO A 585 -12.47 59.43 -30.81
CA PRO A 585 -11.97 58.23 -30.15
C PRO A 585 -11.13 58.56 -28.91
N ALA A 586 -10.90 57.58 -28.04
CA ALA A 586 -10.07 57.74 -26.84
C ALA A 586 -8.69 58.34 -27.23
N PRO A 587 -8.09 59.25 -26.43
CA PRO A 587 -8.51 59.69 -25.09
C PRO A 587 -9.76 60.59 -25.04
N GLY A 588 -10.26 61.01 -26.20
CA GLY A 588 -11.52 61.72 -26.34
C GLY A 588 -11.43 63.22 -25.99
N PRO A 589 -12.56 63.94 -26.11
CA PRO A 589 -12.55 65.41 -26.10
C PRO A 589 -12.70 66.05 -24.70
N TYR A 590 -12.71 65.26 -23.62
CA TYR A 590 -13.10 65.75 -22.29
C TYR A 590 -12.02 65.57 -21.23
N THR A 591 -11.27 64.47 -21.29
CA THR A 591 -10.25 64.12 -20.30
C THR A 591 -8.97 63.83 -21.07
N PRO A 592 -7.85 64.49 -20.73
CA PRO A 592 -6.56 64.14 -21.33
C PRO A 592 -6.18 62.69 -21.02
N GLY A 593 -5.60 61.99 -21.98
CA GLY A 593 -5.04 60.66 -21.81
C GLY A 593 -3.97 60.38 -22.86
N ALA A 594 -3.31 59.23 -22.76
CA ALA A 594 -2.37 58.77 -23.77
C ALA A 594 -3.10 58.38 -25.07
N ASP A 595 -2.38 58.30 -26.18
CA ASP A 595 -2.92 57.70 -27.39
C ASP A 595 -3.03 56.17 -27.22
N PRO A 596 -4.23 55.57 -27.25
CA PRO A 596 -4.38 54.11 -27.19
C PRO A 596 -4.00 53.42 -28.51
N THR A 597 -3.80 54.18 -29.59
CA THR A 597 -3.35 53.69 -30.89
C THR A 597 -1.90 54.10 -31.13
N GLU A 598 -1.04 53.12 -31.37
CA GLU A 598 0.36 53.38 -31.69
C GLU A 598 0.48 53.79 -33.16
N ASP A 599 1.04 54.97 -33.43
CA ASP A 599 1.36 55.43 -34.77
C ASP A 599 2.60 56.36 -34.82
N ASP A 600 2.84 56.99 -35.99
CA ASP A 600 3.99 57.89 -36.21
C ASP A 600 3.70 59.35 -35.78
N LEU A 601 2.50 59.66 -35.30
CA LEU A 601 2.13 60.94 -34.73
C LEU A 601 2.55 60.95 -33.25
N ASP A 602 2.93 62.13 -32.74
CA ASP A 602 3.42 62.25 -31.37
C ASP A 602 3.13 63.66 -30.84
N CYS A 603 3.16 63.79 -29.51
CA CYS A 603 2.93 65.02 -28.79
C CYS A 603 4.21 65.54 -28.14
N THR A 604 4.61 66.75 -28.54
CA THR A 604 5.72 67.50 -27.93
C THR A 604 5.36 68.11 -26.56
N LEU A 605 4.23 67.69 -25.98
CA LEU A 605 3.79 68.11 -24.65
C LEU A 605 4.68 67.46 -23.58
N PRO A 606 4.95 68.14 -22.45
CA PRO A 606 5.70 67.53 -21.36
C PRO A 606 4.93 66.31 -20.86
N ALA A 607 5.59 65.15 -20.88
CA ALA A 607 5.07 63.93 -20.29
C ALA A 607 4.83 64.17 -18.78
N SER A 608 3.64 63.84 -18.29
CA SER A 608 3.27 64.06 -16.89
C SER A 608 2.49 62.86 -16.34
N CYS A 609 2.93 62.33 -15.20
CA CYS A 609 2.01 61.68 -14.28
C CYS A 609 1.19 62.78 -13.58
N ASN A 610 -0.11 62.58 -13.40
CA ASN A 610 -0.97 63.56 -12.73
C ASN A 610 -0.53 63.85 -11.28
#